data_AF-A0A4P8ZZ64-F1
#
_entry.id   AF-A0A4P8ZZ64-F1
#
_cell.length_a   1.000
_cell.length_b   1.000
_cell.length_c   1.000
_cell.angle_alpha   90.00
_cell.angle_beta   90.00
_cell.angle_gamma   90.00
#
_symmetry.space_group_name_H-M   'P 1'
#
loop_
_entity.id
_entity.type
_entity.pdbx_description
1 polymer ?
#
loop_
_entity_poly.entity_id
_entity_poly.type
_entity_poly.pdbx_seq_one_letter_code
_entity_poly.pdbx_strand_id
1 'polypeptide(L)'
;MSYDTRGEAGNIASDLLFIIIDILFGGFVTMILWGWFISPTFDINRLNLVQAIGLNIFVSLFTARSNPGDDQFSRRVIFFLTLLVALGLGWIVQLFM
;
A
#
# COMPACT_ATOMS: atom_id res chain seq x y z
N MET A 1 25.17 22.97 23.50
CA MET A 1 23.96 22.38 22.88
C MET A 1 24.07 22.52 21.38
N SER A 2 24.74 21.57 20.72
CA SER A 2 24.75 21.49 19.26
C SER A 2 23.55 20.60 18.90
N TYR A 3 22.52 21.17 18.28
CA TYR A 3 21.41 20.40 17.75
C TYR A 3 21.95 19.46 16.67
N ASP A 4 21.71 18.17 16.87
CA ASP A 4 22.04 17.09 15.95
C ASP A 4 21.05 17.10 14.77
N THR A 5 21.08 18.16 13.97
CA THR A 5 20.19 18.37 12.82
C THR A 5 20.46 17.37 11.68
N ARG A 6 21.60 16.67 11.72
CA ARG A 6 21.95 15.62 10.75
C ARG A 6 21.21 14.31 11.03
N GLY A 7 21.02 13.95 12.30
CA GLY A 7 20.24 12.77 12.68
C GLY A 7 18.75 12.92 12.33
N GLU A 8 18.16 14.09 12.55
CA GLU A 8 16.74 14.35 12.25
C GLU A 8 16.45 14.40 10.74
N ALA A 9 17.31 15.06 9.96
CA ALA A 9 17.12 15.13 8.50
C ALA A 9 17.24 13.74 7.83
N GLY A 10 18.15 12.89 8.32
CA GLY A 10 18.27 11.50 7.85
C GLY A 10 17.04 10.65 8.19
N ASN A 11 16.43 10.87 9.36
CA ASN A 11 15.23 10.18 9.77
C ASN A 11 14.00 10.61 8.92
N ILE A 12 13.83 11.90 8.67
CA ILE A 12 12.70 12.43 7.86
C ILE A 12 12.82 11.99 6.40
N ALA A 13 14.02 12.04 5.81
CA ALA A 13 14.24 11.59 4.44
C ALA A 13 13.94 10.08 4.28
N SER A 14 14.34 9.28 5.27
CA SER A 14 14.03 7.85 5.30
C SER A 14 12.52 7.62 5.40
N ASP A 15 11.84 8.35 6.29
CA ASP A 15 10.40 8.20 6.51
C ASP A 15 9.58 8.56 5.26
N LEU A 16 9.96 9.63 4.57
CA LEU A 16 9.37 10.02 3.28
C LEU A 16 9.59 8.96 2.20
N LEU A 17 10.78 8.36 2.12
CA LEU A 17 11.05 7.27 1.20
C LEU A 17 10.16 6.05 1.47
N PHE A 18 9.98 5.69 2.74
CA PHE A 18 9.10 4.60 3.12
C PHE A 18 7.64 4.88 2.73
N ILE A 19 7.14 6.09 2.96
CA ILE A 19 5.78 6.48 2.55
C ILE A 19 5.60 6.34 1.04
N ILE A 20 6.59 6.75 0.25
CA ILE A 20 6.54 6.61 -1.21
C ILE A 20 6.46 5.14 -1.61
N ILE A 21 7.28 4.28 -0.99
CA ILE A 21 7.28 2.84 -1.24
C ILE A 21 5.94 2.22 -0.85
N ASP A 22 5.38 2.59 0.30
CA ASP A 22 4.08 2.11 0.79
C ASP A 22 2.95 2.44 -0.20
N ILE A 23 2.93 3.68 -0.72
CA ILE A 23 1.93 4.13 -1.69
C ILE A 23 2.08 3.40 -3.03
N LEU A 24 3.32 3.26 -3.53
CA LEU A 24 3.59 2.57 -4.79
C LEU A 24 3.24 1.09 -4.69
N PHE A 25 3.61 0.43 -3.59
CA PHE A 25 3.33 -0.98 -3.38
C PHE A 25 1.83 -1.24 -3.19
N GLY A 26 1.14 -0.41 -2.39
CA GLY A 26 -0.30 -0.46 -2.24
C GLY A 26 -1.03 -0.29 -3.59
N GLY A 27 -0.64 0.73 -4.38
CA GLY A 27 -1.19 0.96 -5.71
C GLY A 27 -0.94 -0.20 -6.68
N PHE A 28 0.24 -0.82 -6.64
CA PHE A 28 0.57 -2.00 -7.46
C PHE A 28 -0.31 -3.21 -7.10
N VAL A 29 -0.50 -3.48 -5.81
CA VAL A 29 -1.37 -4.57 -5.34
C VAL A 29 -2.82 -4.30 -5.74
N THR A 30 -3.30 -3.06 -5.58
CA THR A 30 -4.64 -2.65 -6.05
C THR A 30 -4.80 -2.85 -7.55
N MET A 31 -3.79 -2.51 -8.36
CA MET A 31 -3.82 -2.71 -9.82
C MET A 31 -3.98 -4.19 -10.17
N ILE A 32 -3.21 -5.08 -9.53
CA ILE A 32 -3.27 -6.52 -9.77
C ILE A 32 -4.63 -7.09 -9.35
N LEU A 33 -5.06 -6.82 -8.12
CA LEU A 33 -6.34 -7.32 -7.60
C LEU A 33 -7.51 -6.81 -8.44
N TRP A 34 -7.47 -5.56 -8.89
CA TRP A 34 -8.48 -5.02 -9.79
C TRP A 34 -8.50 -5.75 -11.14
N GLY A 35 -7.32 -6.01 -11.71
CA GLY A 35 -7.18 -6.74 -12.97
C GLY A 35 -7.64 -8.20 -12.89
N TRP A 36 -7.50 -8.83 -11.73
CA TRP A 36 -7.89 -10.23 -11.51
C TRP A 36 -9.36 -10.40 -11.14
N PHE A 37 -9.91 -9.51 -10.29
CA PHE A 37 -11.28 -9.65 -9.79
C PHE A 37 -12.27 -8.75 -10.49
N ILE A 38 -12.00 -7.43 -10.51
CA ILE A 38 -13.03 -6.46 -10.91
C ILE A 38 -13.13 -6.36 -12.43
N SER A 39 -12.00 -6.35 -13.14
CA SER A 39 -11.97 -6.28 -14.60
C SER A 39 -12.76 -7.42 -15.28
N PRO A 40 -12.52 -8.71 -14.98
CA PRO A 40 -13.26 -9.79 -15.63
C PRO A 40 -14.71 -9.93 -15.14
N THR A 41 -15.03 -9.54 -13.90
CA THR A 41 -16.41 -9.64 -13.39
C THR A 41 -17.34 -8.57 -13.97
N PHE A 42 -16.83 -7.36 -14.20
CA PHE A 42 -17.64 -6.23 -14.67
C PHE A 42 -17.39 -5.85 -16.14
N ASP A 43 -16.56 -6.61 -16.86
CA ASP A 43 -16.13 -6.32 -18.24
C ASP A 43 -15.57 -4.88 -18.39
N ILE A 44 -14.84 -4.42 -17.38
CA ILE A 44 -14.24 -3.09 -17.36
C ILE A 44 -12.73 -3.15 -17.63
N ASN A 45 -12.20 -2.05 -18.20
CA ASN A 45 -10.77 -1.92 -18.46
C ASN A 45 -9.94 -2.05 -17.17
N ARG A 46 -8.76 -2.68 -17.32
CA ARG A 46 -7.75 -2.75 -16.26
C ARG A 46 -7.28 -1.35 -15.89
N LEU A 47 -7.07 -1.13 -14.59
CA LEU A 47 -6.49 0.12 -14.10
C LEU A 47 -5.03 0.23 -14.52
N ASN A 48 -4.61 1.43 -14.92
CA ASN A 48 -3.19 1.76 -15.05
C ASN A 48 -2.59 2.10 -13.67
N LEU A 49 -1.27 2.00 -13.52
CA LEU A 49 -0.57 2.20 -12.24
C LEU A 49 -0.93 3.54 -11.59
N VAL A 50 -1.02 4.61 -12.37
CA VAL A 50 -1.40 5.95 -11.88
C VAL A 50 -2.83 5.96 -11.31
N GLN A 51 -3.77 5.30 -12.00
CA GLN A 51 -5.16 5.21 -11.54
C GLN A 51 -5.28 4.35 -10.28
N ALA A 52 -4.53 3.25 -10.22
CA ALA A 52 -4.50 2.37 -9.06
C ALA A 52 -3.89 3.04 -7.83
N ILE A 53 -2.83 3.84 -8.00
CA ILE A 53 -2.26 4.67 -6.93
C ILE A 53 -3.30 5.69 -6.44
N GLY A 54 -3.96 6.41 -7.36
CA GLY A 54 -5.00 7.38 -7.00
C GLY A 54 -6.15 6.74 -6.23
N LEU A 55 -6.61 5.56 -6.67
CA LEU A 55 -7.67 4.81 -6.00
C LEU A 55 -7.20 4.26 -4.64
N ASN A 56 -5.97 3.76 -4.54
CA ASN A 56 -5.40 3.30 -3.28
C ASN A 56 -5.27 4.43 -2.25
N ILE A 57 -4.81 5.61 -2.66
CA ILE A 57 -4.79 6.81 -1.79
C ILE A 57 -6.21 7.16 -1.36
N PHE A 58 -7.15 7.20 -2.31
CA PHE A 58 -8.55 7.52 -2.03
C PHE A 58 -9.16 6.56 -1.00
N VAL A 59 -8.99 5.25 -1.17
CA VAL A 59 -9.46 4.22 -0.23
C VAL A 59 -8.75 4.33 1.12
N SER A 60 -7.45 4.63 1.12
CA SER A 60 -6.67 4.85 2.34
C SER A 60 -7.23 6.00 3.17
N LEU A 61 -7.72 7.08 2.54
CA LEU A 61 -8.37 8.19 3.27
C LEU A 61 -9.63 7.75 4.05
N PHE A 62 -10.38 6.77 3.53
CA PHE A 62 -11.53 6.21 4.26
C PHE A 62 -11.14 5.17 5.30
N THR A 63 -9.99 4.52 5.11
CA THR A 63 -9.51 3.40 5.95
C THR A 63 -8.51 3.84 7.01
N ALA A 64 -8.04 5.09 6.98
CA ALA A 64 -7.08 5.66 7.90
C ALA A 64 -7.63 5.70 9.34
N ARG A 65 -7.53 4.56 10.03
CA ARG A 65 -7.79 4.45 11.46
C ARG A 65 -6.45 4.63 12.18
N SER A 66 -6.22 5.84 12.63
CA SER A 66 -5.13 6.18 13.54
C SER A 66 -5.32 5.38 14.83
N ASN A 67 -4.59 4.29 15.00
CA ASN A 67 -4.54 3.58 16.29
C ASN A 67 -3.30 4.07 17.03
N PRO A 68 -3.40 5.00 17.99
CA PRO A 68 -2.23 5.56 18.65
C PRO A 68 -1.73 4.54 19.69
N GLY A 69 -0.65 3.81 19.39
CA GLY A 69 -0.07 2.89 20.38
C GLY A 69 0.88 1.82 19.86
N ASP A 70 0.87 1.46 18.57
CA ASP A 70 1.80 0.45 18.05
C ASP A 70 3.02 1.08 17.37
N ASP A 71 4.17 0.45 17.58
CA ASP A 71 5.42 0.72 16.89
C ASP A 71 5.21 0.87 15.37
N GLN A 72 5.67 1.99 14.81
CA GLN A 72 5.54 2.29 13.37
C GLN A 72 6.10 1.16 12.49
N PHE A 73 7.16 0.49 12.95
CA PHE A 73 7.76 -0.63 12.24
C PHE A 73 6.82 -1.85 12.18
N SER A 74 6.22 -2.24 13.31
CA SER A 74 5.23 -3.33 13.34
C SER A 74 4.04 -3.05 12.45
N ARG A 75 3.52 -1.82 12.44
CA ARG A 75 2.43 -1.44 11.53
C ARG A 75 2.78 -1.60 10.07
N ARG A 76 3.98 -1.16 9.67
CA ARG A 76 4.46 -1.32 8.29
C ARG A 76 4.58 -2.80 7.91
N VAL A 77 5.22 -3.60 8.75
CA VAL A 77 5.37 -5.04 8.50
C VAL A 77 4.00 -5.71 8.34
N ILE A 78 3.03 -5.39 9.22
CA ILE A 78 1.67 -5.91 9.13
C ILE A 78 0.99 -5.45 7.84
N PHE A 79 1.17 -4.19 7.42
CA PHE A 79 0.61 -3.67 6.17
C PHE A 79 1.13 -4.44 4.94
N PHE A 80 2.45 -4.58 4.81
CA PHE A 80 3.05 -5.35 3.71
C PHE A 80 2.62 -6.81 3.73
N LEU A 81 2.59 -7.43 4.92
CA LEU A 81 2.19 -8.82 5.08
C LEU A 81 0.71 -9.03 4.73
N THR A 82 -0.16 -8.09 5.13
CA THR A 82 -1.59 -8.12 4.75
C THR A 82 -1.77 -7.98 3.25
N LEU A 83 -1.05 -7.07 2.61
CA LEU A 83 -1.08 -6.90 1.15
C LEU A 83 -0.56 -8.15 0.41
N LEU A 84 0.51 -8.76 0.90
CA LEU A 84 1.05 -10.02 0.37
C LEU A 84 0.06 -11.17 0.52
N VAL A 85 -0.59 -11.29 1.68
CA VAL A 85 -1.64 -12.28 1.92
C VAL A 85 -2.82 -12.02 0.98
N ALA A 86 -3.25 -10.76 0.82
CA ALA A 86 -4.33 -10.40 -0.10
C ALA A 86 -3.98 -10.75 -1.55
N LEU A 87 -2.75 -10.51 -1.98
CA LEU A 87 -2.26 -10.88 -3.31
C LEU A 87 -2.17 -12.40 -3.48
N GLY A 88 -1.69 -13.13 -2.48
CA GLY A 88 -1.60 -14.59 -2.50
C GLY A 88 -2.97 -15.26 -2.53
N LEU A 89 -3.91 -14.81 -1.68
CA LEU A 89 -5.31 -15.23 -1.74
C LEU A 89 -5.92 -14.86 -3.10
N GLY A 90 -5.60 -13.67 -3.60
CA GLY A 90 -6.02 -13.20 -4.90
C GLY A 90 -5.64 -14.16 -6.03
N TRP A 91 -4.38 -14.58 -6.01
CA TRP A 91 -3.81 -15.50 -6.99
C TRP A 91 -4.43 -16.90 -6.91
N ILE A 92 -4.68 -17.40 -5.68
CA ILE A 92 -5.35 -18.69 -5.48
C ILE A 92 -6.75 -18.65 -6.09
N VAL A 93 -7.56 -17.62 -5.82
CA VAL A 93 -8.93 -17.54 -6.36
C VAL A 93 -8.91 -17.41 -7.88
N GLN A 94 -7.96 -16.67 -8.45
CA GLN A 94 -7.77 -16.61 -9.91
C GLN A 94 -7.51 -17.99 -10.53
N LEU A 95 -6.84 -18.89 -9.81
CA LEU A 95 -6.52 -20.23 -10.30
C LEU A 95 -7.76 -21.15 -10.39
N PHE A 96 -8.80 -20.84 -9.62
CA PHE A 96 -10.08 -21.58 -9.59
C PHE A 96 -11.18 -20.93 -10.42
N MET A 97 -10.94 -19.76 -11.02
CA MET A 97 -11.88 -19.01 -11.87
C MET A 97 -11.52 -19.17 -13.35
#